data_AF-A0A081XKQ1-F1
#
_entry.id   AF-A0A081XKQ1-F1
#
_cell.length_a   1.000
_cell.length_b   1.000
_cell.length_c   1.000
_cell.angle_alpha   90.00
_cell.angle_beta   90.00
_cell.angle_gamma   90.00
#
_symmetry.space_group_name_H-M   'P 1'
#
loop_
_entity.id
_entity.type
_entity.pdbx_description
1 polymer ?
#
loop_
_entity_poly.entity_id
_entity_poly.type
_entity_poly.pdbx_seq_one_letter_code
_entity_poly.pdbx_strand_id
1 'polypeptide(L)'
;METTSSAVAQAPAAEDGPHVPSAARRTVDGYLRAPFPWYGLDEAFTGPRWLMQVGLAADGSVEHGSVGHGDEPSVRSEYAAGADQDAKEKFAVVVTVAANPVRRSADGTGLLEATSVSSAAWLAGVGLLSFTWPGQMDHSLRDDWLEQQTETAWVLADDLEGADWSTLSLPVDGVPTPFHYRESEFGWVLAGSTRAGVHVGAYGRGMSAYGLGFAVVKDIAAYRD
;
A
#
# COMPACT_ATOMS: atom_id res chain seq x y z
N MET A 1 52.87 -31.61 42.69
CA MET A 1 51.52 -31.08 42.42
C MET A 1 51.70 -29.86 41.53
N GLU A 2 51.60 -30.05 40.22
CA GLU A 2 51.45 -28.97 39.24
C GLU A 2 50.59 -29.56 38.11
N THR A 3 49.36 -29.06 37.98
CA THR A 3 48.40 -29.45 36.95
C THR A 3 48.32 -28.31 35.93
N THR A 4 48.88 -28.51 34.74
CA THR A 4 48.73 -27.61 33.60
C THR A 4 47.56 -28.10 32.73
N SER A 5 46.42 -27.43 32.86
CA SER A 5 45.23 -27.62 32.03
C SER A 5 45.50 -27.15 30.60
N SER A 6 45.34 -28.05 29.62
CA SER A 6 45.20 -27.72 28.21
C SER A 6 43.72 -27.76 27.84
N ALA A 7 43.11 -26.61 27.63
CA ALA A 7 41.74 -26.48 27.11
C ALA A 7 41.80 -26.34 25.58
N VAL A 8 41.32 -27.36 24.88
CA VAL A 8 41.04 -27.31 23.44
C VAL A 8 39.79 -26.46 23.25
N ALA A 9 39.94 -25.30 22.63
CA ALA A 9 38.81 -24.48 22.20
C ALA A 9 38.12 -25.15 21.00
N GLN A 10 36.98 -25.77 21.28
CA GLN A 10 36.11 -26.39 20.28
C GLN A 10 35.35 -25.28 19.54
N ALA A 11 35.59 -25.19 18.22
CA ALA A 11 34.84 -24.30 17.33
C ALA A 11 33.36 -24.70 17.34
N PRO A 12 32.40 -23.75 17.42
CA PRO A 12 30.99 -24.08 17.30
C PRO A 12 30.69 -24.45 15.85
N ALA A 13 30.23 -25.69 15.67
CA ALA A 13 29.66 -26.17 14.42
C ALA A 13 28.39 -25.35 14.12
N ALA A 14 28.28 -24.85 12.89
CA ALA A 14 27.06 -24.26 12.38
C ALA A 14 26.01 -25.36 12.22
N GLU A 15 24.95 -25.30 13.02
CA GLU A 15 23.73 -26.06 12.78
C GLU A 15 22.89 -25.32 11.73
N ASP A 16 22.94 -25.79 10.48
CA ASP A 16 21.98 -25.44 9.44
C ASP A 16 20.59 -25.98 9.81
N GLY A 17 19.85 -25.22 10.61
CA GLY A 17 18.41 -25.37 10.74
C GLY A 17 17.68 -24.86 9.49
N PRO A 18 16.46 -25.36 9.17
CA PRO A 18 15.69 -24.89 8.02
C PRO A 18 15.51 -23.36 8.10
N HIS A 19 16.08 -22.66 7.11
CA HIS A 19 16.06 -21.21 7.00
C HIS A 19 14.61 -20.73 6.86
N VAL A 20 14.01 -20.29 7.96
CA VAL A 20 12.71 -19.60 7.92
C VAL A 20 12.90 -18.35 7.07
N PRO A 21 12.10 -18.11 6.02
CA PRO A 21 12.24 -16.92 5.20
C PRO A 21 12.02 -15.67 6.06
N SER A 22 12.87 -14.65 5.90
CA SER A 22 12.69 -13.35 6.55
C SER A 22 11.33 -12.75 6.17
N ALA A 23 10.77 -11.90 7.03
CA ALA A 23 9.50 -11.22 6.75
C ALA A 23 9.53 -10.49 5.39
N ALA A 24 10.66 -9.85 5.10
CA ALA A 24 11.00 -9.24 3.82
C ALA A 24 10.81 -10.18 2.61
N ARG A 25 11.40 -11.38 2.68
CA ARG A 25 11.30 -12.37 1.61
C ARG A 25 9.86 -12.85 1.40
N ARG A 26 9.08 -12.98 2.48
CA ARG A 26 7.66 -13.36 2.42
C ARG A 26 6.80 -12.26 1.78
N THR A 27 7.13 -10.99 2.01
CA THR A 27 6.46 -9.87 1.35
C THR A 27 6.65 -9.96 -0.17
N VAL A 28 7.90 -10.03 -0.65
CA VAL A 28 8.23 -10.13 -2.08
C VAL A 28 7.58 -11.35 -2.74
N ASP A 29 7.60 -12.52 -2.09
CA ASP A 29 6.96 -13.74 -2.58
C ASP A 29 5.43 -13.58 -2.77
N GLY A 30 4.80 -12.71 -1.98
CA GLY A 30 3.40 -12.31 -2.16
C GLY A 30 3.19 -11.59 -3.50
N TYR A 31 4.01 -10.58 -3.79
CA TYR A 31 3.92 -9.82 -5.04
C TYR A 31 4.21 -10.68 -6.27
N LEU A 32 5.22 -11.54 -6.22
CA LEU A 32 5.62 -12.38 -7.35
C LEU A 32 4.56 -13.43 -7.73
N ARG A 33 3.61 -13.75 -6.84
CA ARG A 33 2.50 -14.68 -7.10
C ARG A 33 1.28 -14.03 -7.77
N ALA A 34 1.24 -12.71 -7.87
CA ALA A 34 0.09 -12.03 -8.46
C ALA A 34 -0.02 -12.30 -9.97
N PRO A 35 -1.22 -12.62 -10.47
CA PRO A 35 -1.44 -12.90 -11.90
C PRO A 35 -1.60 -11.62 -12.75
N PHE A 36 -1.22 -10.46 -12.21
CA PHE A 36 -1.42 -9.15 -12.84
C PHE A 36 -0.21 -8.23 -12.57
N PRO A 37 0.01 -7.19 -13.40
CA PRO A 37 1.12 -6.28 -13.21
C PRO A 37 0.88 -5.34 -12.02
N TRP A 38 1.93 -5.11 -11.22
CA TRP A 38 1.95 -4.09 -10.17
C TRP A 38 2.25 -2.72 -10.75
N TYR A 39 1.61 -1.67 -10.23
CA TYR A 39 1.89 -0.28 -10.59
C TYR A 39 2.53 0.47 -9.43
N GLY A 40 3.42 1.42 -9.77
CA GLY A 40 4.01 2.37 -8.84
C GLY A 40 4.30 3.70 -9.55
N LEU A 41 4.91 4.65 -8.85
CA LEU A 41 5.44 5.85 -9.49
C LEU A 41 6.50 5.49 -10.54
N ASP A 42 6.46 6.21 -11.66
CA ASP A 42 7.34 6.01 -12.80
C ASP A 42 8.82 6.34 -12.50
N GLU A 43 9.66 6.26 -13.52
CA GLU A 43 11.11 6.47 -13.39
C GLU A 43 11.49 7.94 -13.11
N ALA A 44 10.57 8.90 -13.27
CA ALA A 44 10.82 10.28 -12.87
C ALA A 44 10.92 10.41 -11.33
N PHE A 45 10.28 9.51 -10.59
CA PHE A 45 10.44 9.42 -9.14
C PHE A 45 11.71 8.64 -8.76
N THR A 46 12.66 9.35 -8.15
CA THR A 46 13.98 8.82 -7.74
C THR A 46 14.14 8.59 -6.24
N GLY A 47 13.07 8.76 -5.45
CA GLY A 47 13.10 8.61 -4.00
C GLY A 47 13.06 7.15 -3.54
N PRO A 48 13.05 6.92 -2.21
CA PRO A 48 12.91 5.59 -1.62
C PRO A 48 11.62 4.89 -2.06
N ARG A 49 11.67 3.57 -2.15
CA ARG A 49 10.58 2.70 -2.57
C ARG A 49 10.46 1.53 -1.62
N TRP A 50 9.25 1.24 -1.15
CA TRP A 50 9.02 0.20 -0.14
C TRP A 50 7.76 -0.64 -0.40
N LEU A 51 7.73 -1.87 0.11
CA LEU A 51 6.62 -2.79 -0.05
C LEU A 51 5.69 -2.79 1.15
N MET A 52 4.38 -2.87 0.89
CA MET A 52 3.38 -3.22 1.92
C MET A 52 2.99 -4.69 1.80
N GLN A 53 2.14 -5.17 2.70
CA GLN A 53 1.56 -6.50 2.56
C GLN A 53 0.57 -6.56 1.38
N VAL A 54 0.51 -7.73 0.72
CA VAL A 54 -0.50 -8.03 -0.28
C VAL A 54 -1.78 -8.54 0.38
N GLY A 55 -2.93 -8.19 -0.18
CA GLY A 55 -4.23 -8.74 0.19
C GLY A 55 -4.52 -10.02 -0.58
N LEU A 56 -4.97 -11.06 0.14
CA LEU A 56 -5.31 -12.36 -0.43
C LEU A 56 -6.83 -12.60 -0.37
N ALA A 57 -7.35 -13.23 -1.41
CA ALA A 57 -8.66 -13.84 -1.42
C ALA A 57 -8.74 -15.04 -0.45
N ALA A 58 -9.97 -15.51 -0.20
CA ALA A 58 -10.20 -16.73 0.60
C ALA A 58 -9.57 -18.00 -0.01
N ASP A 59 -9.39 -18.05 -1.33
CA ASP A 59 -8.71 -19.14 -2.04
C ASP A 59 -7.18 -18.99 -2.08
N GLY A 60 -6.64 -17.93 -1.46
CA GLY A 60 -5.22 -17.62 -1.40
C GLY A 60 -4.67 -16.90 -2.63
N SER A 61 -5.49 -16.57 -3.64
CA SER A 61 -5.07 -15.73 -4.76
C SER A 61 -4.81 -14.29 -4.31
N VAL A 62 -3.84 -13.62 -4.93
CA VAL A 62 -3.56 -12.21 -4.64
C VAL A 62 -4.63 -11.35 -5.31
N GLU A 63 -5.26 -10.44 -4.55
CA GLU A 63 -6.31 -9.55 -5.06
C GLU A 63 -5.84 -8.11 -5.21
N HIS A 64 -5.02 -7.66 -4.27
CA HIS A 64 -4.49 -6.30 -4.27
C HIS A 64 -3.19 -6.24 -3.48
N GLY A 65 -2.51 -5.12 -3.57
CA GLY A 65 -1.26 -4.85 -2.87
C GLY A 65 -0.83 -3.41 -3.12
N SER A 66 0.08 -2.93 -2.29
CA SER A 66 0.41 -1.52 -2.24
C SER A 66 1.92 -1.32 -2.18
N VAL A 67 2.43 -0.44 -3.03
CA VAL A 67 3.84 -0.07 -3.01
C VAL A 67 3.96 1.41 -2.65
N GLY A 68 4.89 1.71 -1.76
CA GLY A 68 5.10 3.05 -1.26
C GLY A 68 6.32 3.74 -1.85
N HIS A 69 6.28 5.06 -1.83
CA HIS A 69 7.24 5.97 -2.43
C HIS A 69 7.46 7.16 -1.49
N GLY A 70 8.73 7.48 -1.21
CA GLY A 70 9.09 8.56 -0.30
C GLY A 70 9.31 8.06 1.13
N ASP A 71 8.97 8.89 2.11
CA ASP A 71 9.10 8.55 3.52
C ASP A 71 8.11 7.43 3.86
N GLU A 72 8.53 6.40 4.61
CA GLU A 72 7.59 5.39 5.08
C GLU A 72 6.74 5.99 6.21
N PRO A 73 5.40 6.01 6.08
CA PRO A 73 4.54 6.69 7.04
C PRO A 73 4.58 5.96 8.38
N SER A 74 4.92 6.69 9.44
CA SER A 74 4.96 6.13 10.79
C SER A 74 3.84 6.70 11.64
N VAL A 75 3.12 5.82 12.33
CA VAL A 75 2.08 6.18 13.30
C VAL A 75 2.57 7.17 14.39
N ARG A 76 3.89 7.24 14.59
CA ARG A 76 4.53 8.10 15.60
C ARG A 76 4.80 9.53 15.12
N SER A 77 4.78 9.80 13.81
CA SER A 77 5.26 11.08 13.26
C SER A 77 4.43 12.27 13.71
N GLU A 78 3.12 12.13 13.87
CA GLU A 78 2.25 13.23 14.32
C GLU A 78 2.46 13.62 15.80
N TYR A 79 2.95 12.71 16.65
CA TYR A 79 3.23 13.00 18.06
C TYR A 79 4.59 13.68 18.27
N ALA A 80 5.55 13.45 17.38
CA ALA A 80 6.90 14.00 17.48
C ALA A 80 7.06 15.33 16.74
N ALA A 81 6.25 15.57 15.70
CA ALA A 81 6.23 16.81 14.92
C ALA A 81 5.45 17.93 15.67
N GLY A 82 6.04 18.44 16.75
CA GLY A 82 5.53 19.65 17.40
C GLY A 82 5.55 20.83 16.43
N ALA A 83 4.41 21.51 16.25
CA ALA A 83 4.19 22.83 15.63
C ALA A 83 4.81 23.17 14.25
N ASP A 84 5.63 22.31 13.64
CA ASP A 84 6.20 22.50 12.31
C ASP A 84 5.36 21.72 11.30
N GLN A 85 4.39 22.42 10.70
CA GLN A 85 3.51 21.87 9.66
C GLN A 85 4.27 21.42 8.40
N ASP A 86 5.53 21.83 8.26
CA ASP A 86 6.47 21.48 7.17
C ASP A 86 7.16 20.11 7.37
N ALA A 87 7.00 19.47 8.53
CA ALA A 87 7.57 18.15 8.85
C ALA A 87 6.60 16.98 8.59
N LYS A 88 5.58 17.17 7.74
CA LYS A 88 4.72 16.06 7.30
C LYS A 88 5.53 15.10 6.45
N GLU A 89 5.50 13.80 6.80
CA GLU A 89 6.10 12.71 6.01
C GLU A 89 5.66 12.85 4.54
N LYS A 90 6.64 12.86 3.61
CA LYS A 90 6.39 13.09 2.19
C LYS A 90 6.32 11.75 1.49
N PHE A 91 5.10 11.28 1.29
CA PHE A 91 4.88 9.95 0.75
C PHE A 91 3.72 9.87 -0.22
N ALA A 92 3.79 8.87 -1.08
CA ALA A 92 2.68 8.40 -1.90
C ALA A 92 2.69 6.88 -1.87
N VAL A 93 1.50 6.28 -1.85
CA VAL A 93 1.32 4.84 -1.91
C VAL A 93 0.43 4.54 -3.10
N VAL A 94 0.85 3.58 -3.93
CA VAL A 94 0.12 3.11 -5.10
C VAL A 94 -0.45 1.74 -4.78
N VAL A 95 -1.78 1.65 -4.73
CA VAL A 95 -2.56 0.43 -4.57
C VAL A 95 -2.90 -0.11 -5.95
N THR A 96 -2.52 -1.35 -6.23
CA THR A 96 -2.97 -2.06 -7.43
C THR A 96 -4.01 -3.10 -7.02
N VAL A 97 -5.14 -3.12 -7.71
CA VAL A 97 -6.24 -4.07 -7.52
C VAL A 97 -6.45 -4.85 -8.82
N ALA A 98 -6.48 -6.17 -8.74
CA ALA A 98 -6.82 -7.03 -9.86
C ALA A 98 -8.19 -6.63 -10.44
N ALA A 99 -8.38 -6.65 -11.77
CA ALA A 99 -9.73 -6.54 -12.33
C ALA A 99 -10.37 -7.93 -12.41
N ASN A 100 -11.28 -8.20 -11.50
CA ASN A 100 -12.19 -9.33 -11.47
C ASN A 100 -13.64 -8.85 -11.65
N PRO A 101 -14.13 -8.72 -12.90
CA PRO A 101 -15.48 -8.25 -13.19
C PRO A 101 -16.57 -9.25 -12.78
N VAL A 102 -16.21 -10.51 -12.51
CA VAL A 102 -17.11 -11.56 -12.05
C VAL A 102 -16.34 -12.44 -11.07
N ARG A 103 -16.58 -12.27 -9.77
CA ARG A 103 -15.96 -13.11 -8.74
C ARG A 103 -16.95 -14.18 -8.29
N ARG A 104 -16.55 -15.45 -8.28
CA ARG A 104 -17.38 -16.54 -7.72
C ARG A 104 -16.95 -16.80 -6.29
N SER A 105 -17.90 -17.12 -5.43
CA SER A 105 -17.61 -17.57 -4.07
C SER A 105 -16.81 -18.87 -4.09
N ALA A 106 -15.86 -19.01 -3.15
CA ALA A 106 -14.97 -20.18 -3.08
C ALA A 106 -15.72 -21.50 -2.82
N ASP A 107 -16.91 -21.42 -2.21
CA ASP A 107 -17.83 -22.54 -1.99
C ASP A 107 -18.81 -22.78 -3.17
N GLY A 108 -18.71 -21.97 -4.23
CA GLY A 108 -19.57 -22.04 -5.41
C GLY A 108 -21.01 -21.57 -5.20
N THR A 109 -21.36 -20.99 -4.05
CA THR A 109 -22.75 -20.68 -3.69
C THR A 109 -23.24 -19.31 -4.14
N GLY A 110 -22.35 -18.45 -4.65
CA GLY A 110 -22.72 -17.09 -5.05
C GLY A 110 -21.70 -16.36 -5.92
N LEU A 111 -22.08 -15.15 -6.35
CA LEU A 111 -21.20 -14.16 -6.94
C LEU A 111 -20.74 -13.21 -5.82
N LEU A 112 -19.45 -12.94 -5.75
CA LEU A 112 -18.85 -11.92 -4.89
C LEU A 112 -18.77 -10.60 -5.66
N GLU A 113 -18.65 -9.50 -4.93
CA GLU A 113 -18.53 -8.16 -5.50
C GLU A 113 -17.34 -8.09 -6.46
N ALA A 114 -17.58 -7.48 -7.63
CA ALA A 114 -16.55 -7.26 -8.62
C ALA A 114 -15.57 -6.21 -8.08
N THR A 115 -14.27 -6.48 -8.19
CA THR A 115 -13.27 -5.44 -7.95
C THR A 115 -13.41 -4.37 -9.03
N SER A 116 -13.47 -3.11 -8.61
CA SER A 116 -13.72 -1.97 -9.49
C SER A 116 -12.79 -0.79 -9.16
N VAL A 117 -12.96 0.33 -9.86
CA VAL A 117 -12.30 1.59 -9.50
C VAL A 117 -12.72 2.03 -8.09
N SER A 118 -13.98 1.78 -7.69
CA SER A 118 -14.47 2.03 -6.33
C SER A 118 -13.70 1.21 -5.30
N SER A 119 -13.41 -0.06 -5.56
CA SER A 119 -12.57 -0.87 -4.66
C SER A 119 -11.18 -0.26 -4.47
N ALA A 120 -10.58 0.26 -5.55
CA ALA A 120 -9.28 0.93 -5.49
C ALA A 120 -9.34 2.27 -4.74
N ALA A 121 -10.41 3.06 -4.93
CA ALA A 121 -10.66 4.30 -4.21
C ALA A 121 -10.84 4.08 -2.71
N TRP A 122 -11.61 3.05 -2.34
CA TRP A 122 -11.83 2.67 -0.95
C TRP A 122 -10.53 2.26 -0.26
N LEU A 123 -9.74 1.34 -0.87
CA LEU A 123 -8.45 0.91 -0.33
C LEU A 123 -7.47 2.08 -0.17
N ALA A 124 -7.44 3.00 -1.13
CA ALA A 124 -6.58 4.19 -1.04
C ALA A 124 -7.06 5.16 0.06
N GLY A 125 -8.38 5.34 0.21
CA GLY A 125 -8.97 6.17 1.27
C GLY A 125 -8.69 5.64 2.67
N VAL A 126 -8.94 4.35 2.91
CA VAL A 126 -8.63 3.68 4.19
C VAL A 126 -7.13 3.67 4.46
N GLY A 127 -6.32 3.43 3.42
CA GLY A 127 -4.86 3.48 3.50
C GLY A 127 -4.35 4.84 4.01
N LEU A 128 -4.84 5.94 3.44
CA LEU A 128 -4.47 7.29 3.89
C LEU A 128 -4.79 7.48 5.38
N LEU A 129 -6.03 7.19 5.77
CA LEU A 129 -6.53 7.45 7.12
C LEU A 129 -5.90 6.55 8.19
N SER A 130 -5.35 5.41 7.78
CA SER A 130 -4.55 4.52 8.66
C SER A 130 -3.20 5.13 9.08
N PHE A 131 -2.78 6.25 8.50
CA PHE A 131 -1.53 6.94 8.86
C PHE A 131 -1.72 8.41 9.25
N THR A 132 -2.92 8.96 9.06
CA THR A 132 -3.19 10.40 9.17
C THR A 132 -4.43 10.70 10.01
N TRP A 133 -4.49 10.16 11.23
CA TRP A 133 -5.59 10.45 12.17
C TRP A 133 -5.26 11.62 13.09
N PRO A 134 -6.26 12.37 13.59
CA PRO A 134 -6.01 13.47 14.53
C PRO A 134 -5.22 13.03 15.77
N GLY A 135 -4.23 13.82 16.16
CA GLY A 135 -3.46 13.57 17.38
C GLY A 135 -4.33 13.55 18.66
N GLN A 136 -3.86 12.82 19.69
CA GLN A 136 -4.52 12.64 21.01
C GLN A 136 -5.73 11.70 21.07
N MET A 137 -5.72 10.59 20.32
CA MET A 137 -6.69 9.50 20.50
C MET A 137 -6.09 8.34 21.29
N ASP A 138 -6.83 7.83 22.29
CA ASP A 138 -6.55 6.51 22.88
C ASP A 138 -6.91 5.39 21.89
N HIS A 139 -6.59 4.13 22.21
CA HIS A 139 -6.80 3.02 21.27
C HIS A 139 -8.27 2.83 20.87
N SER A 140 -9.20 2.94 21.82
CA SER A 140 -10.63 2.75 21.59
C SER A 140 -11.20 3.86 20.72
N LEU A 141 -10.83 5.11 21.02
CA LEU A 141 -11.27 6.25 20.23
C LEU A 141 -10.67 6.23 18.82
N ARG A 142 -9.44 5.71 18.67
CA ARG A 142 -8.83 5.49 17.36
C ARG A 142 -9.56 4.43 16.57
N ASP A 143 -9.90 3.30 17.20
CA ASP A 143 -10.62 2.21 16.54
C ASP A 143 -12.00 2.69 16.07
N ASP A 144 -12.75 3.38 16.93
CA ASP A 144 -14.05 3.99 16.59
C ASP A 144 -13.92 5.03 15.46
N TRP A 145 -12.86 5.85 15.50
CA TRP A 145 -12.59 6.83 14.45
C TRP A 145 -12.25 6.16 13.12
N LEU A 146 -11.41 5.11 13.13
CA LEU A 146 -11.05 4.34 11.93
C LEU A 146 -12.25 3.62 11.34
N GLU A 147 -13.16 3.09 12.16
CA GLU A 147 -14.42 2.50 11.70
C GLU A 147 -15.28 3.54 10.97
N GLN A 148 -15.51 4.71 11.58
CA GLN A 148 -16.25 5.80 10.94
C GLN A 148 -15.60 6.29 9.64
N GLN A 149 -14.27 6.36 9.61
CA GLN A 149 -13.52 6.73 8.41
C GLN A 149 -13.60 5.68 7.33
N THR A 150 -13.64 4.40 7.70
CA THR A 150 -13.80 3.29 6.75
C THR A 150 -15.17 3.33 6.08
N GLU A 151 -16.22 3.59 6.86
CA GLU A 151 -17.58 3.81 6.34
C GLU A 151 -17.65 5.04 5.45
N THR A 152 -17.01 6.15 5.85
CA THR A 152 -16.93 7.37 5.02
C THR A 152 -16.20 7.10 3.70
N ALA A 153 -15.07 6.38 3.75
CA ALA A 153 -14.34 5.99 2.56
C ALA A 153 -15.16 5.08 1.65
N TRP A 154 -16.03 4.22 2.22
CA TRP A 154 -16.95 3.39 1.46
C TRP A 154 -17.98 4.24 0.72
N VAL A 155 -18.67 5.15 1.41
CA VAL A 155 -19.67 6.05 0.78
C VAL A 155 -19.04 6.86 -0.35
N LEU A 156 -17.84 7.43 -0.12
CA LEU A 156 -17.14 8.20 -1.15
C LEU A 156 -16.71 7.34 -2.33
N ALA A 157 -16.31 6.09 -2.11
CA ALA A 157 -15.90 5.20 -3.17
C ALA A 157 -17.09 4.67 -4.00
N ASP A 158 -18.28 4.58 -3.41
CA ASP A 158 -19.49 4.14 -4.10
C ASP A 158 -19.97 5.18 -5.15
N ASP A 159 -19.83 6.48 -4.86
CA ASP A 159 -20.22 7.58 -5.76
C ASP A 159 -19.01 8.36 -6.32
N LEU A 160 -18.24 7.74 -7.21
CA LEU A 160 -17.05 8.36 -7.83
C LEU A 160 -17.37 9.52 -8.80
N GLU A 161 -18.62 9.64 -9.23
CA GLU A 161 -19.11 10.75 -10.07
C GLU A 161 -19.72 11.88 -9.22
N GLY A 162 -19.79 11.69 -7.91
CA GLY A 162 -20.30 12.64 -6.95
C GLY A 162 -19.44 13.90 -6.84
N ALA A 163 -20.02 14.95 -6.23
CA ALA A 163 -19.38 16.27 -6.14
C ALA A 163 -18.10 16.31 -5.28
N ASP A 164 -17.85 15.28 -4.47
CA ASP A 164 -16.63 15.13 -3.68
C ASP A 164 -15.40 14.74 -4.52
N TRP A 165 -15.62 14.32 -5.77
CA TRP A 165 -14.58 13.94 -6.71
C TRP A 165 -14.45 14.95 -7.85
N SER A 166 -13.22 15.04 -8.34
CA SER A 166 -12.87 15.74 -9.58
C SER A 166 -12.08 14.80 -10.49
N THR A 167 -11.82 15.21 -11.73
CA THR A 167 -10.99 14.41 -12.66
C THR A 167 -9.59 15.00 -12.78
N LEU A 168 -8.58 14.17 -12.57
CA LEU A 168 -7.17 14.51 -12.81
C LEU A 168 -6.61 13.58 -13.89
N SER A 169 -5.98 14.15 -14.92
CA SER A 169 -5.31 13.35 -15.96
C SER A 169 -3.83 13.19 -15.62
N LEU A 170 -3.40 11.95 -15.41
CA LEU A 170 -2.02 11.60 -15.08
C LEU A 170 -1.48 10.57 -16.09
N PRO A 171 -0.18 10.60 -16.42
CA PRO A 171 0.41 9.59 -17.29
C PRO A 171 0.43 8.21 -16.59
N VAL A 172 -0.03 7.19 -17.31
CA VAL A 172 0.13 5.77 -16.98
C VAL A 172 0.86 5.13 -18.14
N ASP A 173 2.07 4.61 -17.90
CA ASP A 173 2.98 4.12 -18.95
C ASP A 173 3.17 5.16 -20.08
N GLY A 174 3.27 6.43 -19.70
CA GLY A 174 3.42 7.58 -20.62
C GLY A 174 2.13 8.01 -21.34
N VAL A 175 1.00 7.37 -21.06
CA VAL A 175 -0.29 7.71 -21.68
C VAL A 175 -1.16 8.53 -20.71
N PRO A 176 -1.66 9.72 -21.11
CA PRO A 176 -2.62 10.47 -20.30
C PRO A 176 -3.87 9.63 -20.00
N THR A 177 -4.14 9.42 -18.71
CA THR A 177 -5.22 8.57 -18.22
C THR A 177 -6.03 9.34 -17.17
N PRO A 178 -7.36 9.34 -17.22
CA PRO A 178 -8.19 10.02 -16.22
C PRO A 178 -8.24 9.21 -14.92
N PHE A 179 -8.18 9.93 -13.81
CA PHE A 179 -8.39 9.42 -12.45
C PHE A 179 -9.45 10.27 -11.75
N HIS A 180 -10.30 9.63 -10.93
CA HIS A 180 -11.04 10.33 -9.89
C HIS A 180 -10.04 10.83 -8.87
N TYR A 181 -10.13 12.09 -8.48
CA TYR A 181 -9.22 12.78 -7.58
C TYR A 181 -9.99 13.54 -6.51
N ARG A 182 -9.55 13.39 -5.25
CA ARG A 182 -10.01 14.20 -4.13
C ARG A 182 -8.86 14.55 -3.21
N GLU A 183 -8.98 15.68 -2.54
CA GLU A 183 -8.02 16.18 -1.57
C GLU A 183 -8.74 16.63 -0.30
N SER A 184 -8.15 16.36 0.85
CA SER A 184 -8.64 16.73 2.17
C SER A 184 -7.50 17.25 3.04
N GLU A 185 -7.80 17.64 4.28
CA GLU A 185 -6.77 18.04 5.24
C GLU A 185 -5.75 16.93 5.57
N PHE A 186 -6.14 15.66 5.34
CA PHE A 186 -5.34 14.48 5.63
C PHE A 186 -4.35 14.14 4.51
N GLY A 187 -4.67 14.53 3.28
CA GLY A 187 -3.89 14.22 2.08
C GLY A 187 -4.79 14.14 0.85
N TRP A 188 -4.33 13.46 -0.18
CA TRP A 188 -5.08 13.24 -1.41
C TRP A 188 -5.29 11.76 -1.68
N VAL A 189 -6.34 11.46 -2.45
CA VAL A 189 -6.69 10.12 -2.93
C VAL A 189 -7.02 10.23 -4.42
N LEU A 190 -6.57 9.24 -5.20
CA LEU A 190 -6.94 9.06 -6.59
C LEU A 190 -7.30 7.61 -6.88
N ALA A 191 -8.16 7.40 -7.87
CA ALA A 191 -8.52 6.07 -8.35
C ALA A 191 -8.86 6.07 -9.83
N GLY A 192 -8.42 5.03 -10.54
CA GLY A 192 -8.64 4.90 -11.98
C GLY A 192 -8.35 3.49 -12.47
N SER A 193 -8.46 3.30 -13.78
CA SER A 193 -8.16 2.02 -14.44
C SER A 193 -7.01 2.19 -15.43
N THR A 194 -6.15 1.18 -15.50
CA THR A 194 -5.07 1.13 -16.47
C THR A 194 -5.51 0.38 -17.72
N ARG A 195 -4.78 0.57 -18.83
CA ARG A 195 -5.01 -0.22 -20.06
C ARG A 195 -4.64 -1.70 -19.91
N ALA A 196 -3.86 -2.04 -18.88
CA ALA A 196 -3.49 -3.41 -18.57
C ALA A 196 -4.60 -4.19 -17.85
N GLY A 197 -5.76 -3.57 -17.59
CA GLY A 197 -6.88 -4.25 -16.95
C GLY A 197 -6.67 -4.46 -15.45
N VAL A 198 -6.02 -3.50 -14.78
CA VAL A 198 -6.01 -3.41 -13.30
C VAL A 198 -6.52 -2.04 -12.88
N HIS A 199 -7.11 -1.97 -11.69
CA HIS A 199 -7.48 -0.70 -11.08
C HIS A 199 -6.32 -0.20 -10.21
N VAL A 200 -6.06 1.09 -10.29
CA VAL A 200 -5.03 1.76 -9.50
C VAL A 200 -5.70 2.76 -8.59
N GLY A 201 -5.49 2.60 -7.29
CA GLY A 201 -5.72 3.62 -6.29
C GLY A 201 -4.38 4.21 -5.91
N ALA A 202 -4.33 5.49 -5.54
CA ALA A 202 -3.17 6.01 -4.85
C ALA A 202 -3.58 7.05 -3.82
N TYR A 203 -2.75 7.22 -2.80
CA TYR A 203 -2.92 8.26 -1.81
C TYR A 203 -1.57 8.81 -1.40
N GLY A 204 -1.57 10.01 -0.83
CA GLY A 204 -0.33 10.60 -0.36
C GLY A 204 -0.54 11.86 0.46
N ARG A 205 0.55 12.29 1.10
CA ARG A 205 0.62 13.49 1.94
C ARG A 205 2.01 14.09 1.81
N GLY A 206 2.09 15.42 1.92
CA GLY A 206 3.36 16.16 1.82
C GLY A 206 3.98 16.19 0.42
N MET A 207 3.51 15.35 -0.50
CA MET A 207 3.79 15.41 -1.93
C MET A 207 2.53 15.81 -2.71
N SER A 208 2.70 16.52 -3.81
CA SER A 208 1.59 16.87 -4.71
C SER A 208 1.18 15.66 -5.54
N ALA A 209 -0.14 15.43 -5.69
CA ALA A 209 -0.66 14.47 -6.67
C ALA A 209 -0.43 14.94 -8.13
N TYR A 210 -0.36 16.25 -8.32
CA TYR A 210 -0.19 16.85 -9.64
C TYR A 210 1.23 16.58 -10.15
N GLY A 211 1.31 16.03 -11.36
CA GLY A 211 2.57 15.71 -12.01
C GLY A 211 3.15 14.35 -11.62
N LEU A 212 2.45 13.54 -10.83
CA LEU A 212 2.79 12.13 -10.68
C LEU A 212 2.57 11.38 -12.00
N GLY A 213 3.42 10.39 -12.26
CA GLY A 213 3.22 9.42 -13.30
C GLY A 213 3.27 8.01 -12.73
N PHE A 214 2.46 7.12 -13.29
CA PHE A 214 2.42 5.71 -12.93
C PHE A 214 3.01 4.86 -14.03
N ALA A 215 3.69 3.79 -13.65
CA ALA A 215 4.17 2.80 -14.59
C ALA A 215 4.11 1.41 -13.98
N VAL A 216 4.08 0.39 -14.84
CA VAL A 216 4.29 -0.99 -14.41
C VAL A 216 5.64 -1.11 -13.70
N VAL A 217 5.63 -1.73 -12.52
CA VAL A 217 6.83 -2.04 -11.76
C VAL A 217 7.60 -3.15 -12.49
N LYS A 218 8.77 -2.80 -13.01
CA LYS A 218 9.63 -3.73 -13.77
C LYS A 218 10.35 -4.74 -12.88
N ASP A 219 10.73 -4.31 -11.68
CA ASP A 219 11.42 -5.15 -10.69
C ASP A 219 10.87 -4.84 -9.29
N ILE A 220 10.00 -5.72 -8.79
CA ILE A 220 9.39 -5.57 -7.46
C ILE A 220 10.39 -5.87 -6.34
N ALA A 221 11.42 -6.67 -6.61
CA ALA A 221 12.45 -6.99 -5.62
C ALA A 221 13.42 -5.81 -5.38
N ALA A 222 13.38 -4.78 -6.23
CA ALA A 222 14.10 -3.54 -6.02
C ALA A 222 13.47 -2.64 -4.93
N TYR A 223 12.19 -2.87 -4.60
CA TYR A 223 11.54 -2.21 -3.48
C TYR A 223 12.06 -2.82 -2.19
N ARG A 224 12.36 -1.97 -1.20
CA ARG A 224 12.84 -2.41 0.11
C ARG A 224 11.65 -2.75 1.02
N ASP A 225 11.90 -3.51 2.06
CA ASP A 225 10.96 -3.66 3.18
C ASP A 225 11.37 -2.75 4.34
#